data_AF-A0AAU5YLL7-F1
#
_entry.id   AF-A0AAU5YLL7-F1
#
_cell.length_a   1.000
_cell.length_b   1.000
_cell.length_c   1.000
_cell.angle_alpha   90.00
_cell.angle_beta   90.00
_cell.angle_gamma   90.00
#
_symmetry.space_group_name_H-M   'P 1'
#
loop_
_entity.id
_entity.type
_entity.pdbx_description
1 polymer ?
#
loop_
_entity_poly.entity_id
_entity_poly.type
_entity_poly.pdbx_seq_one_letter_code
_entity_poly.pdbx_strand_id
1 'polypeptide(L)'
;MALGFWSESDYLQSWCRALRELGSGTAVTSCLVASITDPEVSNFLFCWPLYREGEKVFVQNSVIFLDELVETFNVEEPWRFVGPRRAVSEYGDRISEWSTDISEVEKFLSLKMG
;
A
#
# COMPACT_ATOMS: atom_id res chain seq x y z
N MET A 1 15.16 3.44 23.05
CA MET A 1 13.87 3.02 22.45
C MET A 1 14.11 3.05 20.96
N ALA A 2 14.29 1.89 20.33
CA ALA A 2 14.54 1.84 18.90
C ALA A 2 13.24 2.20 18.18
N LEU A 3 13.22 3.37 17.54
CA LEU A 3 12.30 3.64 16.44
C LEU A 3 12.46 2.47 15.45
N GLY A 4 11.35 1.97 14.88
CA GLY A 4 11.39 0.81 13.98
C GLY A 4 12.34 1.01 12.79
N PHE A 5 12.45 -0.01 11.94
CA PHE A 5 13.31 0.04 10.74
C PHE A 5 13.13 1.33 9.92
N TRP A 6 11.87 1.78 9.79
CA TRP A 6 11.54 3.08 9.25
C TRP A 6 11.29 4.13 10.33
N SER A 7 11.86 5.32 10.10
CA SER A 7 11.47 6.55 10.75
C SER A 7 10.13 7.06 10.21
N GLU A 8 9.50 8.00 10.90
CA GLU A 8 8.27 8.67 10.43
C GLU A 8 8.46 9.30 9.04
N SER A 9 9.62 9.92 8.79
CA SER A 9 9.95 10.52 7.49
C SER A 9 10.01 9.47 6.36
N ASP A 10 10.48 8.26 6.66
CA ASP A 10 10.54 7.17 5.67
C ASP A 10 9.12 6.71 5.30
N TYR A 11 8.22 6.58 6.29
CA TYR A 11 6.80 6.30 6.04
C TYR A 11 6.17 7.40 5.19
N LEU A 12 6.37 8.67 5.54
CA LEU A 12 5.83 9.79 4.78
C LEU A 12 6.34 9.80 3.34
N GLN A 13 7.64 9.57 3.12
CA GLN A 13 8.21 9.52 1.77
C GLN A 13 7.67 8.34 0.96
N SER A 14 7.56 7.15 1.56
CA SER A 14 6.95 5.98 0.94
C SER A 14 5.49 6.25 0.57
N TRP A 15 4.70 6.80 1.48
CA TRP A 15 3.30 7.11 1.24
C TRP A 15 3.13 8.20 0.17
N CYS A 16 3.99 9.22 0.14
CA CYS A 16 4.01 10.21 -0.94
C CYS A 16 4.16 9.54 -2.30
N ARG A 17 5.14 8.63 -2.45
CA ARG A 17 5.38 7.90 -3.70
C ARG A 17 4.17 7.06 -4.07
N ALA A 18 3.68 6.26 -3.14
CA ALA A 18 2.53 5.39 -3.35
C ALA A 18 1.27 6.18 -3.76
N LEU A 19 0.95 7.28 -3.08
CA LEU A 19 -0.22 8.09 -3.42
C LEU A 19 -0.04 8.81 -4.77
N ARG A 20 1.17 9.27 -5.10
CA ARG A 20 1.45 9.85 -6.43
C ARG A 20 1.32 8.82 -7.55
N GLU A 21 1.68 7.56 -7.29
CA GLU A 21 1.50 6.47 -8.26
C GLU A 21 0.04 6.33 -8.67
N LEU A 22 -0.93 6.52 -7.77
CA LEU A 22 -2.35 6.48 -8.15
C LEU A 22 -2.74 7.50 -9.23
N GLY A 23 -1.95 8.57 -9.40
CA GLY A 23 -2.13 9.57 -10.45
C GLY A 23 -1.59 9.16 -11.83
N SER A 24 -0.86 8.03 -11.94
CA SER A 24 -0.20 7.60 -13.18
C SER A 24 -1.18 7.11 -14.26
N GLY A 25 -2.41 6.76 -13.88
CA GLY A 25 -3.45 6.29 -14.78
C GLY A 25 -4.80 6.10 -14.10
N THR A 26 -5.81 5.63 -14.84
CA THR A 26 -7.17 5.41 -14.32
C THR A 26 -7.40 4.00 -13.75
N ALA A 27 -6.45 3.09 -13.94
CA ALA A 27 -6.48 1.73 -13.39
C ALA A 27 -5.08 1.41 -12.86
N VAL A 28 -4.86 1.62 -11.55
CA VAL A 28 -3.54 1.57 -10.94
C VAL A 28 -3.62 0.88 -9.58
N THR A 29 -2.62 0.05 -9.27
CA THR A 29 -2.44 -0.51 -7.92
C THR A 29 -1.28 0.20 -7.25
N SER A 30 -1.50 0.62 -6.01
CA SER A 30 -0.49 1.20 -5.13
C SER A 30 -0.60 0.59 -3.73
N CYS A 31 0.28 0.96 -2.79
CA CYS A 31 0.32 0.32 -1.48
C CYS A 31 0.97 1.23 -0.43
N LEU A 32 0.29 1.44 0.70
CA LEU A 32 0.84 2.14 1.86
C LEU A 32 1.35 1.12 2.86
N VAL A 33 2.66 1.07 3.10
CA VAL A 33 3.23 0.23 4.17
C VAL A 33 2.84 0.83 5.51
N ALA A 34 2.16 0.05 6.36
CA ALA A 34 1.64 0.48 7.65
C ALA A 34 2.59 0.14 8.81
N SER A 35 3.36 -0.93 8.66
CA SER A 35 4.36 -1.35 9.63
C SER A 35 5.39 -2.22 8.92
N ILE A 36 6.67 -1.87 9.07
CA ILE A 36 7.80 -2.62 8.54
C ILE A 36 8.95 -2.66 9.56
N THR A 37 9.52 -3.84 9.71
CA THR A 37 10.81 -4.10 10.33
C THR A 37 11.82 -4.44 9.23
N ASP A 38 13.09 -4.65 9.58
CA ASP A 38 14.13 -4.94 8.59
C ASP A 38 13.72 -6.12 7.68
N PRO A 39 13.45 -5.88 6.38
CA PRO A 39 12.92 -6.90 5.48
C PRO A 39 13.84 -8.11 5.29
N GLU A 40 15.14 -7.97 5.55
CA GLU A 40 16.09 -9.08 5.43
C GLU A 40 15.91 -10.14 6.53
N VAL A 41 15.29 -9.76 7.66
CA VAL A 41 15.12 -10.64 8.84
C VAL A 41 13.66 -10.76 9.28
N SER A 42 12.74 -10.16 8.54
CA SER A 42 11.31 -10.14 8.86
C SER A 42 10.53 -11.12 7.99
N ASN A 43 9.51 -11.75 8.56
CA ASN A 43 8.66 -12.69 7.82
C ASN A 43 7.54 -11.99 7.05
N PHE A 44 7.06 -10.84 7.52
CA PHE A 44 5.96 -10.14 6.88
C PHE A 44 5.95 -8.65 7.23
N LEU A 45 5.15 -7.89 6.49
CA LEU A 45 4.80 -6.51 6.81
C LEU A 45 3.30 -6.28 6.66
N PHE A 46 2.79 -5.26 7.34
CA PHE A 46 1.40 -4.82 7.20
C PHE A 46 1.31 -3.66 6.23
N CYS A 47 0.28 -3.67 5.40
CA CYS A 47 0.07 -2.63 4.41
C CYS A 47 -1.41 -2.40 4.08
N TRP A 48 -1.64 -1.30 3.37
CA TRP A 48 -2.92 -0.93 2.80
C TRP A 48 -2.79 -0.85 1.28
N PRO A 49 -3.11 -1.94 0.54
CA PRO A 49 -3.23 -1.88 -0.90
C PRO A 49 -4.29 -0.86 -1.31
N LEU A 50 -3.99 -0.08 -2.34
CA LEU A 50 -4.84 0.93 -2.94
C LEU A 50 -5.10 0.53 -4.39
N TYR A 51 -6.36 0.40 -4.77
CA TYR A 51 -6.76 0.01 -6.11
C TYR A 51 -7.59 1.13 -6.74
N ARG A 52 -7.01 1.86 -7.69
CA ARG A 52 -7.74 2.85 -8.47
C ARG A 52 -8.52 2.16 -9.59
N GLU A 53 -9.80 2.46 -9.68
CA GLU A 53 -10.68 2.09 -10.78
C GLU A 53 -11.49 3.34 -11.18
N GLY A 54 -11.03 4.04 -12.22
CA GLY A 54 -11.57 5.33 -12.65
C GLY A 54 -11.37 6.40 -11.58
N GLU A 55 -12.49 6.91 -11.06
CA GLU A 55 -12.52 7.95 -10.02
C GLU A 55 -12.45 7.38 -8.61
N LYS A 56 -12.65 6.06 -8.44
CA LYS A 56 -12.67 5.41 -7.13
C LYS A 56 -11.30 4.84 -6.80
N VAL A 57 -10.93 4.95 -5.53
CA VAL A 57 -9.79 4.26 -4.93
C VAL A 57 -10.32 3.35 -3.82
N PHE A 58 -10.15 2.05 -3.99
CA PHE A 58 -10.48 1.05 -2.98
C PHE A 58 -9.26 0.77 -2.11
N VAL A 59 -9.48 0.63 -0.81
CA VAL A 59 -8.44 0.40 0.19
C VAL A 59 -8.76 -0.87 0.92
N GLN A 60 -7.80 -1.79 1.00
CA GLN A 60 -7.92 -3.02 1.77
C GLN A 60 -6.85 -3.08 2.85
N ASN A 61 -7.04 -3.92 3.87
CA ASN A 61 -5.97 -4.26 4.80
C ASN A 61 -5.32 -5.57 4.35
N SER A 62 -4.00 -5.61 4.25
CA SER A 62 -3.27 -6.79 3.78
C SER A 62 -1.95 -7.00 4.53
N VAL A 63 -1.51 -8.24 4.52
CA VAL A 63 -0.17 -8.68 4.95
C VAL A 63 0.61 -9.10 3.70
N ILE A 64 1.87 -8.71 3.61
CA ILE A 64 2.80 -9.24 2.60
C ILE A 64 3.74 -10.19 3.33
N PHE A 65 3.69 -11.48 3.01
CA PHE A 65 4.60 -12.51 3.53
C PHE A 65 5.88 -12.51 2.70
N LEU A 66 6.98 -12.05 3.30
CA LEU A 66 8.27 -11.81 2.65
C LEU A 66 8.99 -13.12 2.28
N ASP A 67 8.76 -14.18 3.06
CA ASP A 67 9.27 -15.53 2.85
C ASP A 67 8.56 -16.30 1.72
N GLU A 68 7.39 -15.83 1.29
CA GLU A 68 6.61 -16.38 0.18
C GLU A 68 6.89 -15.67 -1.17
N LEU A 69 7.74 -14.63 -1.17
CA LEU A 69 8.04 -13.87 -2.38
C LEU A 69 9.02 -14.60 -3.29
N VAL A 70 8.72 -14.61 -4.60
CA VAL A 70 9.59 -15.17 -5.64
C VAL A 70 10.78 -14.25 -5.94
N GLU A 71 10.62 -12.95 -5.72
CA GLU A 71 11.66 -11.93 -5.91
C GLU A 71 11.91 -11.14 -4.61
N THR A 72 13.09 -10.54 -4.50
CA THR A 72 13.44 -9.70 -3.34
C THR A 72 12.47 -8.53 -3.19
N PHE A 73 11.97 -8.33 -1.97
CA PHE A 73 11.05 -7.24 -1.67
C PHE A 73 11.68 -5.88 -1.99
N ASN A 74 11.02 -5.09 -2.83
CA ASN A 74 11.41 -3.72 -3.14
C ASN A 74 10.54 -2.74 -2.35
N VAL A 75 11.15 -2.10 -1.35
CA VAL A 75 10.48 -1.15 -0.46
C VAL A 75 10.05 0.15 -1.16
N GLU A 76 10.64 0.45 -2.32
CA GLU A 76 10.28 1.61 -3.14
C GLU A 76 9.02 1.37 -3.97
N GLU A 77 8.68 0.10 -4.22
CA GLU A 77 7.53 -0.32 -5.05
C GLU A 77 6.70 -1.43 -4.35
N PRO A 78 6.21 -1.22 -3.11
CA PRO A 78 5.53 -2.26 -2.33
C PRO A 78 4.27 -2.81 -3.01
N TRP A 79 3.67 -2.04 -3.93
CA TRP A 79 2.49 -2.44 -4.70
C TRP A 79 2.75 -3.54 -5.72
N ARG A 80 4.00 -3.83 -6.06
CA ARG A 80 4.33 -5.00 -6.91
C ARG A 80 4.10 -6.33 -6.21
N PHE A 81 4.03 -6.31 -4.88
CA PHE A 81 3.95 -7.47 -4.00
C PHE A 81 2.54 -7.70 -3.43
N VAL A 82 1.55 -6.94 -3.91
CA VAL A 82 0.15 -7.14 -3.55
C VAL A 82 -0.61 -7.70 -4.77
N GLY A 83 -1.51 -8.63 -4.52
CA GLY A 83 -2.34 -9.22 -5.58
C GLY A 83 -3.35 -8.22 -6.16
N PRO A 84 -4.05 -8.59 -7.25
CA PRO A 84 -5.14 -7.78 -7.76
C PRO A 84 -6.29 -7.69 -6.75
N ARG A 85 -7.07 -6.60 -6.81
CA ARG A 85 -8.25 -6.41 -5.96
C ARG A 85 -9.22 -7.59 -6.06
N ARG A 86 -9.66 -8.08 -4.90
CA ARG A 86 -10.75 -9.05 -4.76
C ARG A 86 -11.68 -8.58 -3.65
N ALA A 87 -13.00 -8.63 -3.88
CA ALA A 87 -13.98 -8.30 -2.85
C ALA A 87 -14.27 -9.48 -1.90
N VAL A 88 -13.89 -10.70 -2.31
CA VAL A 88 -14.16 -11.95 -1.60
C VAL A 88 -12.90 -12.81 -1.60
N SER A 89 -12.60 -13.45 -0.46
CA SER A 89 -11.46 -14.35 -0.28
C SER A 89 -11.69 -15.70 -0.98
N GLU A 90 -10.66 -16.54 -1.03
CA GLU A 90 -10.76 -17.90 -1.55
C GLU A 90 -11.73 -18.80 -0.77
N TYR A 91 -12.02 -18.44 0.49
CA TYR A 91 -12.94 -19.15 1.37
C TYR A 91 -14.38 -18.63 1.27
N GLY A 92 -14.63 -17.60 0.45
CA GLY A 92 -15.96 -16.99 0.29
C GLY A 92 -16.27 -15.85 1.27
N ASP A 93 -15.32 -15.47 2.12
CA ASP A 93 -15.49 -14.37 3.07
C ASP A 93 -15.30 -13.00 2.40
N ARG A 94 -16.06 -12.00 2.81
CA ARG A 94 -15.86 -10.63 2.33
C ARG A 94 -14.55 -10.07 2.88
N ILE A 95 -13.75 -9.49 1.99
CA ILE A 95 -12.53 -8.78 2.37
C ILE A 95 -12.93 -7.40 2.94
N SER A 96 -12.28 -7.00 4.03
CA SER A 96 -12.46 -5.66 4.59
C SER A 96 -11.96 -4.61 3.60
N GLU A 97 -12.88 -3.76 3.14
CA GLU A 97 -12.62 -2.78 2.10
C GLU A 97 -13.32 -1.45 2.41
N TRP A 98 -12.60 -0.37 2.13
CA TRP A 98 -13.11 1.01 2.16
C TRP A 98 -12.89 1.65 0.79
N SER A 99 -13.57 2.75 0.51
CA SER A 99 -13.40 3.48 -0.74
C SER A 99 -13.39 4.98 -0.53
N THR A 100 -12.59 5.68 -1.31
CA THR A 100 -12.59 7.15 -1.46
C THR A 100 -12.54 7.52 -2.94
N ASP A 101 -12.65 8.80 -3.25
CA ASP A 101 -12.41 9.33 -4.60
C ASP A 101 -10.94 9.71 -4.78
N ILE A 102 -10.43 9.57 -6.00
CA ILE A 102 -9.06 9.98 -6.35
C ILE A 102 -8.83 11.47 -6.09
N SER A 103 -9.85 12.30 -6.27
CA SER A 103 -9.80 13.74 -5.98
C SER A 103 -9.49 14.04 -4.51
N GLU A 104 -10.00 13.24 -3.57
CA GLU A 104 -9.67 13.40 -2.14
C GLU A 104 -8.24 12.93 -1.84
N VAL A 105 -7.71 11.95 -2.57
CA VAL A 105 -6.30 11.55 -2.47
C VAL A 105 -5.37 12.66 -2.97
N GLU A 106 -5.68 13.24 -4.13
CA GLU A 106 -4.92 14.36 -4.72
C GLU A 106 -4.94 15.59 -3.80
N LYS A 107 -6.11 15.89 -3.23
CA LYS A 107 -6.28 16.95 -2.23
C LYS A 107 -5.47 16.67 -0.97
N PHE A 108 -5.47 15.44 -0.46
CA PHE A 108 -4.64 15.07 0.69
C PHE A 108 -3.14 15.28 0.41
N LEU A 109 -2.67 14.82 -0.75
CA LEU A 109 -1.30 15.02 -1.21
C LEU A 109 -0.91 16.50 -1.24
N SER A 110 -1.76 17.35 -1.83
CA SER A 110 -1.47 18.79 -1.93
C SER A 110 -1.47 19.54 -0.60
N LEU A 111 -2.27 19.11 0.38
CA LEU A 111 -2.46 19.81 1.66
C LEU A 111 -1.53 19.32 2.76
N LYS A 112 -1.11 18.05 2.72
CA LYS A 112 -0.46 17.38 3.85
C LYS A 112 0.91 16.79 3.50
N MET A 113 1.25 16.69 2.22
CA MET A 113 2.44 15.99 1.74
C MET A 113 3.16 16.74 0.60
N GLY A 114 2.85 18.02 0.43
CA GLY A 114 3.46 18.96 -0.52
C GLY A 114 4.66 19.70 0.06
#